data_AF-A0A4Q3UAQ3-F1
#
_entry.id   AF-A0A4Q3UAQ3-F1
#
_cell.length_a   1.000
_cell.length_b   1.000
_cell.length_c   1.000
_cell.angle_alpha   90.00
_cell.angle_beta   90.00
_cell.angle_gamma   90.00
#
_symmetry.space_group_name_H-M   'P 1'
#
loop_
_entity.id
_entity.type
_entity.pdbx_description
1 polymer ?
#
loop_
_entity_poly.entity_id
_entity_poly.type
_entity_poly.pdbx_seq_one_letter_code
_entity_poly.pdbx_strand_id
1 'polypeptide(L)'
;MSPIPQTDVAVVIGRWQLPHLGHLKLLEAALESASRVMIVIGSSHRSRDARNPFTWEERRDMILAMLPGQAERISFVPVRDYYDDERWAKAVMASVKAVAGETRDIALIGHVKDATSGYLNRFPDWKRVDVKPLDGLDATALRKLYFESEDMDMALTILAPYVHPSTRRYLQAWANLP
;
A
#
# COMPACT_ATOMS: atom_id res chain seq x y z
N MET A 1 10.77 -20.86 4.26
CA MET A 1 10.79 -19.56 3.54
C MET A 1 12.23 -19.08 3.51
N SER A 2 12.71 -18.52 2.40
CA SER A 2 14.04 -17.90 2.39
C SER A 2 14.07 -16.76 3.42
N PRO A 3 15.19 -16.53 4.13
CA PRO A 3 15.27 -15.47 5.12
C PRO A 3 15.03 -14.11 4.45
N ILE A 4 14.18 -13.28 5.07
CA ILE A 4 13.95 -11.90 4.63
C ILE A 4 15.26 -11.14 4.85
N PRO A 5 15.80 -10.47 3.82
CA PRO A 5 17.04 -9.73 3.96
C PRO A 5 16.86 -8.56 4.92
N GLN A 6 17.87 -8.30 5.74
CA GLN A 6 17.94 -7.12 6.58
C GLN A 6 18.58 -5.98 5.79
N THR A 7 17.88 -4.85 5.75
CA THR A 7 18.30 -3.62 5.05
C THR A 7 18.03 -2.39 5.91
N ASP A 8 18.66 -1.25 5.60
CA ASP A 8 18.37 0.01 6.30
C ASP A 8 16.92 0.48 6.09
N VAL A 9 16.43 0.38 4.86
CA VAL A 9 15.12 0.88 4.43
C VAL A 9 14.38 -0.16 3.61
N ALA A 10 13.10 -0.38 3.93
CA ALA A 10 12.19 -1.14 3.08
C ALA A 10 11.20 -0.19 2.39
N VAL A 11 11.00 -0.36 1.09
CA VAL A 11 10.03 0.37 0.27
C VAL A 11 8.90 -0.57 -0.11
N VAL A 12 7.67 -0.12 0.09
CA VAL A 12 6.47 -0.80 -0.40
C VAL A 12 5.67 0.17 -1.28
N ILE A 13 5.35 -0.24 -2.49
CA ILE A 13 4.63 0.59 -3.46
C ILE A 13 3.22 0.06 -3.67
N GLY A 14 2.23 0.94 -3.59
CA GLY A 14 0.85 0.57 -3.84
C GLY A 14 -0.05 1.76 -4.11
N ARG A 15 -1.27 1.47 -4.58
CA ARG A 15 -2.36 2.47 -4.64
C ARG A 15 -3.17 2.48 -3.35
N TRP A 16 -3.25 1.35 -2.64
CA TRP A 16 -3.91 1.25 -1.33
C TRP A 16 -5.41 1.62 -1.34
N GLN A 17 -6.14 1.17 -2.36
CA GLN A 17 -7.55 1.52 -2.59
C GLN A 17 -8.44 0.26 -2.51
N LEU A 18 -9.05 -0.14 -1.42
CA LEU A 18 -8.79 0.17 -0.02
C LEU A 18 -7.65 -0.73 0.53
N PRO A 19 -7.02 -0.37 1.66
CA PRO A 19 -6.06 -1.24 2.33
C PRO A 19 -6.74 -2.54 2.83
N HIS A 20 -6.13 -3.69 2.59
CA HIS A 20 -6.72 -5.00 2.88
C HIS A 20 -5.66 -5.96 3.46
N LEU A 21 -6.03 -7.17 3.86
CA LEU A 21 -5.09 -8.07 4.55
C LEU A 21 -3.87 -8.47 3.69
N GLY A 22 -4.01 -8.54 2.37
CA GLY A 22 -2.87 -8.71 1.46
C GLY A 22 -1.86 -7.54 1.54
N HIS A 23 -2.33 -6.30 1.68
CA HIS A 23 -1.47 -5.16 1.92
C HIS A 23 -0.79 -5.23 3.29
N LEU A 24 -1.51 -5.69 4.32
CA LEU A 24 -0.94 -5.87 5.66
C LEU A 24 0.26 -6.84 5.63
N LYS A 25 0.17 -7.96 4.89
CA LYS A 25 1.28 -8.90 4.69
C LYS A 25 2.54 -8.25 4.10
N LEU A 26 2.38 -7.35 3.13
CA LEU A 26 3.50 -6.60 2.56
C LEU A 26 4.15 -5.67 3.60
N LEU A 27 3.31 -5.01 4.41
CA LEU A 27 3.76 -4.07 5.44
C LEU A 27 4.46 -4.78 6.60
N GLU A 28 3.96 -5.94 7.02
CA GLU A 28 4.60 -6.80 8.02
C GLU A 28 5.98 -7.26 7.54
N ALA A 29 6.08 -7.75 6.29
CA ALA A 29 7.35 -8.15 5.70
C ALA A 29 8.35 -6.98 5.60
N ALA A 30 7.86 -5.78 5.28
CA ALA A 30 8.69 -4.58 5.24
C ALA A 30 9.26 -4.24 6.64
N LEU A 31 8.41 -4.28 7.67
CA LEU A 31 8.79 -4.03 9.06
C LEU A 31 9.73 -5.09 9.62
N GLU A 32 9.68 -6.32 9.11
CA GLU A 32 10.64 -7.38 9.43
C GLU A 32 11.98 -7.19 8.71
N SER A 33 11.96 -6.64 7.49
CA SER A 33 13.16 -6.49 6.65
C SER A 33 14.03 -5.25 6.93
N ALA A 34 13.48 -4.23 7.61
CA ALA A 34 14.18 -2.96 7.78
C ALA A 34 13.73 -2.18 9.00
N SER A 35 14.63 -1.37 9.57
CA SER A 35 14.33 -0.48 10.70
C SER A 35 13.38 0.66 10.30
N ARG A 36 13.50 1.16 9.06
CA ARG A 36 12.66 2.22 8.48
C ARG A 36 11.86 1.68 7.30
N VAL A 37 10.58 2.03 7.22
CA VAL A 37 9.69 1.62 6.14
C VAL A 37 9.14 2.84 5.42
N MET A 38 9.23 2.83 4.10
CA MET A 38 8.69 3.86 3.23
C MET A 38 7.51 3.29 2.43
N ILE A 39 6.35 3.87 2.65
CA ILE A 39 5.11 3.47 2.00
C ILE A 39 4.82 4.46 0.89
N VAL A 40 5.07 4.06 -0.36
CA VAL A 40 4.76 4.88 -1.52
C VAL A 40 3.27 4.79 -1.79
N ILE A 41 2.58 5.91 -1.62
CA ILE A 41 1.16 6.04 -1.98
C ILE A 41 1.11 6.55 -3.42
N GLY A 42 1.07 5.61 -4.35
CA GLY A 42 0.86 5.91 -5.76
C GLY A 42 -0.50 6.55 -5.97
N SER A 43 -0.68 7.18 -7.12
CA SER A 43 -1.96 7.78 -7.46
C SER A 43 -2.43 8.88 -6.50
N SER A 44 -1.49 9.66 -5.97
CA SER A 44 -1.75 10.76 -5.04
C SER A 44 -2.16 12.05 -5.77
N HIS A 45 -2.82 12.96 -5.03
CA HIS A 45 -3.28 14.28 -5.47
C HIS A 45 -4.28 14.28 -6.64
N ARG A 46 -5.03 13.20 -6.81
CA ARG A 46 -6.15 13.15 -7.75
C ARG A 46 -7.48 13.39 -7.07
N SER A 47 -8.43 13.89 -7.86
CA SER A 47 -9.85 13.82 -7.53
C SER A 47 -10.29 12.36 -7.37
N ARG A 48 -11.31 12.14 -6.54
CA ARG A 48 -11.86 10.81 -6.29
C ARG A 48 -12.55 10.27 -7.54
N ASP A 49 -12.40 8.97 -7.78
CA ASP A 49 -13.09 8.22 -8.83
C ASP A 49 -13.34 6.78 -8.34
N ALA A 50 -14.14 5.97 -9.06
CA ALA A 50 -14.46 4.60 -8.65
C ALA A 50 -13.21 3.68 -8.51
N ARG A 51 -12.12 4.01 -9.20
CA ARG A 51 -10.83 3.31 -9.13
C ARG A 51 -9.95 3.87 -8.00
N ASN A 52 -10.13 5.13 -7.59
CA ASN A 52 -9.40 5.88 -6.56
C ASN A 52 -10.35 6.63 -5.61
N PRO A 53 -11.19 5.92 -4.85
CA PRO A 53 -12.21 6.58 -4.05
C PRO A 53 -11.64 7.35 -2.86
N PHE A 54 -10.47 6.95 -2.35
CA PHE A 54 -9.84 7.57 -1.18
C PHE A 54 -8.67 8.49 -1.56
N THR A 55 -8.55 9.62 -0.87
CA THR A 55 -7.39 10.53 -0.92
C THR A 55 -6.13 9.85 -0.39
N TRP A 56 -4.94 10.44 -0.59
CA TRP A 56 -3.71 9.81 -0.09
C TRP A 56 -3.61 9.91 1.44
N GLU A 57 -4.20 10.94 2.03
CA GLU A 57 -4.31 11.17 3.47
C GLU A 57 -5.22 10.11 4.12
N GLU A 58 -6.40 9.85 3.56
CA GLU A 58 -7.29 8.80 4.08
C GLU A 58 -6.65 7.41 3.98
N ARG A 59 -5.92 7.15 2.89
CA ARG A 59 -5.16 5.90 2.73
C ARG A 59 -4.03 5.77 3.74
N ARG A 60 -3.30 6.86 4.01
CA ARG A 60 -2.31 6.92 5.08
C ARG A 60 -2.94 6.58 6.42
N ASP A 61 -4.08 7.20 6.74
CA ASP A 61 -4.74 7.02 8.03
C ASP A 61 -5.24 5.58 8.21
N MET A 62 -5.84 5.00 7.17
CA MET A 62 -6.22 3.58 7.17
C MET A 62 -5.00 2.67 7.36
N ILE A 63 -3.88 2.93 6.69
CA ILE A 63 -2.65 2.14 6.82
C ILE A 63 -2.06 2.23 8.23
N LEU A 64 -1.94 3.43 8.79
CA LEU A 64 -1.47 3.63 10.16
C LEU A 64 -2.35 2.88 11.17
N ALA A 65 -3.67 2.90 10.98
CA ALA A 65 -4.60 2.22 11.87
C ALA A 65 -4.48 0.68 11.82
N MET A 66 -3.88 0.11 10.77
CA MET A 66 -3.54 -1.32 10.70
C MET A 66 -2.22 -1.67 11.41
N LEU A 67 -1.38 -0.67 11.74
CA LEU A 67 -0.02 -0.85 12.24
C LEU A 67 0.22 -0.10 13.55
N PRO A 68 -0.51 -0.44 14.64
CA PRO A 68 -0.36 0.24 15.91
C PRO A 68 1.08 0.14 16.45
N GLY A 69 1.62 1.25 16.96
CA GLY A 69 2.98 1.32 17.51
C GLY A 69 4.11 1.46 16.48
N GLN A 70 3.81 1.39 15.19
CA GLN A 70 4.85 1.40 14.14
C GLN A 70 5.04 2.78 13.49
N ALA A 71 4.27 3.80 13.89
CA ALA A 71 4.23 5.10 13.24
C ALA A 71 5.61 5.77 13.11
N GLU A 72 6.45 5.69 14.14
CA GLU A 72 7.80 6.28 14.14
C GLU A 72 8.76 5.65 13.13
N ARG A 73 8.48 4.41 12.73
CA ARG A 73 9.28 3.67 11.73
C ARG A 73 8.81 3.91 10.30
N ILE A 74 7.65 4.56 10.11
CA ILE A 74 6.97 4.63 8.83
C ILE A 74 7.02 6.06 8.28
N SER A 75 7.45 6.18 7.03
CA SER A 75 7.32 7.41 6.24
C SER A 75 6.41 7.18 5.05
N PHE A 76 5.47 8.09 4.82
CA PHE A 76 4.58 8.02 3.65
C PHE A 76 5.11 8.91 2.53
N VAL A 77 5.16 8.35 1.32
CA VAL A 77 5.71 9.02 0.13
C VAL A 77 4.60 9.13 -0.93
N PRO A 78 3.82 10.22 -0.96
CA PRO A 78 2.77 10.40 -1.95
C PRO A 78 3.38 10.68 -3.33
N VAL A 79 2.98 9.93 -4.35
CA VAL A 79 3.46 10.09 -5.74
C VAL A 79 2.27 10.18 -6.69
N ARG A 80 2.27 11.21 -7.55
CA ARG A 80 1.25 11.39 -8.62
C ARG A 80 1.46 10.39 -9.76
N ASP A 81 0.43 10.18 -10.56
CA ASP A 81 0.58 9.39 -11.80
C ASP A 81 1.30 10.20 -12.88
N TYR A 82 2.02 9.47 -13.72
CA TYR A 82 2.56 9.96 -14.99
C TYR A 82 2.15 8.98 -16.09
N TYR A 83 1.87 9.49 -17.29
CA TYR A 83 1.62 8.64 -18.46
C TYR A 83 2.86 7.85 -18.89
N ASP A 84 4.04 8.39 -18.60
CA ASP A 84 5.33 7.77 -18.87
C ASP A 84 5.80 7.00 -17.64
N ASP A 85 5.93 5.68 -17.78
CA ASP A 85 6.33 4.79 -16.70
C ASP A 85 7.78 5.02 -16.23
N GLU A 86 8.70 5.44 -17.10
CA GLU A 86 10.08 5.77 -16.71
C GLU A 86 10.12 7.06 -15.90
N ARG A 87 9.34 8.06 -16.33
CA ARG A 87 9.17 9.31 -15.59
C ARG A 87 8.54 9.04 -14.23
N TRP A 88 7.56 8.15 -14.15
CA TRP A 88 6.97 7.71 -12.89
C TRP A 88 8.01 7.03 -12.00
N ALA A 89 8.79 6.07 -12.52
CA ALA A 89 9.81 5.37 -11.74
C ALA A 89 10.89 6.35 -11.21
N LYS A 90 11.34 7.30 -12.05
CA LYS A 90 12.26 8.38 -11.63
C LYS A 90 11.67 9.23 -10.52
N ALA A 91 10.38 9.59 -10.61
CA ALA A 91 9.71 10.35 -9.56
C ALA A 91 9.61 9.57 -8.24
N VAL A 92 9.32 8.26 -8.29
CA VAL A 92 9.32 7.39 -7.11
C VAL A 92 10.71 7.33 -6.48
N MET A 93 11.77 7.06 -7.28
CA MET A 93 13.14 7.00 -6.78
C MET A 93 13.59 8.32 -6.16
N ALA A 94 13.30 9.46 -6.81
CA ALA A 94 13.63 10.78 -6.28
C ALA A 94 12.91 11.06 -4.95
N SER A 95 11.63 10.68 -4.84
CA SER A 95 10.82 10.89 -3.63
C SER A 95 11.29 9.99 -2.49
N VAL A 96 11.61 8.73 -2.77
CA VAL A 96 12.20 7.81 -1.78
C VAL A 96 13.55 8.31 -1.33
N LYS A 97 14.43 8.73 -2.25
CA LYS A 97 15.76 9.27 -1.92
C LYS A 97 15.69 10.49 -1.00
N ALA A 98 14.74 11.39 -1.23
CA ALA A 98 14.55 12.58 -0.38
C ALA A 98 14.25 12.23 1.09
N VAL A 99 13.64 11.06 1.35
CA VAL A 99 13.33 10.59 2.71
C VAL A 99 14.40 9.63 3.23
N ALA A 100 14.96 8.79 2.37
CA ALA A 100 15.97 7.79 2.73
C ALA A 100 17.31 8.41 3.13
N GLY A 101 17.63 9.58 2.57
CA GLY A 101 18.93 10.21 2.74
C GLY A 101 19.97 9.55 1.84
N GLU A 102 21.15 9.27 2.39
CA GLU A 102 22.28 8.72 1.62
C GLU A 102 22.31 7.19 1.54
N THR A 103 21.45 6.49 2.28
CA THR A 103 21.44 5.02 2.27
C THR A 103 21.13 4.47 0.87
N ARG A 104 21.87 3.44 0.50
CA ARG A 104 21.67 2.66 -0.72
C ARG A 104 21.20 1.24 -0.44
N ASP A 105 21.11 0.87 0.85
CA ASP A 105 20.68 -0.44 1.28
C ASP A 105 19.16 -0.48 1.42
N ILE A 106 18.49 -0.67 0.27
CA ILE A 106 17.05 -0.58 0.15
C ILE A 106 16.47 -1.92 -0.30
N ALA A 107 15.52 -2.45 0.46
CA ALA A 107 14.66 -3.56 0.04
C ALA A 107 13.39 -3.04 -0.66
N LEU A 108 13.02 -3.65 -1.78
CA LEU A 108 11.72 -3.44 -2.43
C LEU A 108 10.81 -4.63 -2.14
N ILE A 109 9.78 -4.41 -1.34
CA ILE A 109 8.81 -5.43 -0.94
C ILE A 109 7.63 -5.41 -1.92
N GLY A 110 7.30 -6.55 -2.50
CA GLY A 110 6.18 -6.66 -3.44
C GLY A 110 5.64 -8.08 -3.54
N HIS A 111 4.50 -8.25 -4.21
CA HIS A 111 3.98 -9.58 -4.47
C HIS A 111 4.73 -10.29 -5.60
N VAL A 112 4.84 -11.61 -5.48
CA VAL A 112 5.36 -12.48 -6.54
C VAL A 112 4.54 -12.28 -7.80
N LYS A 113 5.16 -11.76 -8.88
CA LYS A 113 4.68 -11.73 -10.27
C LYS A 113 3.14 -11.82 -10.47
N ASP A 114 2.41 -10.83 -9.99
CA ASP A 114 1.07 -10.53 -10.51
C ASP A 114 1.21 -9.75 -11.83
N ALA A 115 0.26 -9.92 -12.75
CA ALA A 115 0.29 -9.26 -14.07
C ALA A 115 0.40 -7.72 -14.01
N THR A 116 0.11 -7.12 -12.86
CA THR A 116 0.18 -5.67 -12.59
C THR A 116 1.49 -5.22 -11.93
N SER A 117 2.35 -6.14 -11.52
CA SER A 117 3.60 -5.88 -10.78
C SER A 117 4.83 -5.66 -11.67
N GLY A 118 4.65 -5.57 -13.00
CA GLY A 118 5.75 -5.36 -13.97
C GLY A 118 6.55 -4.08 -13.72
N TYR A 119 5.95 -3.07 -13.08
CA TYR A 119 6.63 -1.83 -12.74
C TYR A 119 7.74 -2.01 -11.69
N LEU A 120 7.70 -3.06 -10.86
CA LEU A 120 8.74 -3.31 -9.85
C LEU A 120 10.11 -3.61 -10.47
N ASN A 121 10.14 -4.05 -11.74
CA ASN A 121 11.39 -4.28 -12.46
C ASN A 121 12.14 -2.99 -12.80
N ARG A 122 11.53 -1.81 -12.59
CA ARG A 122 12.12 -0.49 -12.86
C ARG A 122 12.99 0.05 -11.72
N PHE A 123 13.20 -0.75 -10.68
CA PHE A 123 14.04 -0.42 -9.52
C PHE A 123 15.18 -1.44 -9.38
N PRO A 124 16.07 -1.57 -10.37
CA PRO A 124 17.11 -2.61 -10.39
C PRO A 124 18.12 -2.47 -9.24
N ASP A 125 18.29 -1.27 -8.71
CA ASP A 125 19.21 -0.99 -7.60
C ASP A 125 18.67 -1.41 -6.23
N TRP A 126 17.38 -1.78 -6.13
CA TRP A 126 16.77 -2.18 -4.87
C TRP A 126 16.69 -3.70 -4.76
N LYS A 127 16.99 -4.22 -3.58
CA LYS A 127 16.95 -5.66 -3.30
C LYS A 127 15.51 -6.13 -3.25
N ARG A 128 15.09 -6.92 -4.24
CA ARG A 128 13.71 -7.42 -4.31
C ARG A 128 13.42 -8.47 -3.23
N VAL A 129 12.31 -8.29 -2.53
CA VAL A 129 11.76 -9.25 -1.59
C VAL A 129 10.32 -9.57 -2.01
N ASP A 130 10.11 -10.80 -2.45
CA ASP A 130 8.81 -11.24 -2.91
C ASP A 130 8.00 -11.85 -1.76
N VAL A 131 6.78 -11.35 -1.57
CA VAL A 131 5.80 -11.82 -0.59
C VAL A 131 4.68 -12.56 -1.31
N LYS A 132 4.35 -13.78 -0.87
CA LYS A 132 3.24 -14.53 -1.46
C LYS A 132 1.92 -13.77 -1.24
N PRO A 133 1.12 -13.51 -2.29
CA PRO A 133 -0.20 -12.90 -2.13
C PRO A 133 -1.13 -13.81 -1.32
N LEU A 134 -2.14 -13.21 -0.68
CA LEU A 134 -3.24 -13.98 -0.09
C LEU A 134 -4.25 -14.31 -1.17
N ASP A 135 -4.64 -15.59 -1.24
CA ASP A 135 -5.59 -16.08 -2.23
C ASP A 135 -6.97 -15.43 -2.04
N GLY A 136 -7.64 -15.12 -3.16
CA GLY A 136 -9.01 -14.57 -3.16
C GLY A 136 -9.13 -13.07 -2.84
N LEU A 137 -8.03 -12.33 -2.72
CA LEU A 137 -8.07 -10.87 -2.56
C LEU A 137 -8.01 -10.14 -3.91
N ASP A 138 -9.12 -9.50 -4.29
CA ASP A 138 -9.17 -8.55 -5.39
C ASP A 138 -9.67 -7.19 -4.88
N ALA A 139 -8.77 -6.20 -4.85
CA ALA A 139 -9.10 -4.84 -4.43
C ALA A 139 -10.26 -4.22 -5.25
N THR A 140 -10.42 -4.61 -6.52
CA THR A 140 -11.54 -4.17 -7.36
C THR A 140 -12.85 -4.75 -6.86
N ALA A 141 -12.92 -6.05 -6.59
CA ALA A 141 -14.10 -6.70 -6.03
C ALA A 141 -14.47 -6.10 -4.66
N LEU A 142 -13.48 -5.86 -3.79
CA LEU A 142 -13.71 -5.25 -2.48
C LEU A 142 -14.28 -3.83 -2.58
N ARG A 143 -13.76 -3.00 -3.51
CA ARG A 143 -14.30 -1.66 -3.75
C ARG A 143 -15.74 -1.72 -4.30
N LYS A 144 -16.00 -2.61 -5.26
CA LYS A 144 -17.36 -2.79 -5.80
C LYS A 144 -18.35 -3.18 -4.72
N LEU A 145 -18.00 -4.18 -3.89
CA LEU A 145 -18.81 -4.57 -2.75
C LEU A 145 -19.11 -3.39 -1.82
N TYR A 146 -18.12 -2.55 -1.54
CA TYR A 146 -18.31 -1.40 -0.64
C TYR A 146 -19.17 -0.27 -1.24
N PHE A 147 -18.97 0.08 -2.52
CA PHE A 147 -19.63 1.24 -3.15
C PHE A 147 -20.93 0.91 -3.89
N GLU A 148 -21.13 -0.33 -4.32
CA GLU A 148 -22.28 -0.74 -5.13
C GLU A 148 -23.34 -1.50 -4.31
N SER A 149 -23.09 -1.78 -3.01
CA SER A 149 -24.08 -2.44 -2.16
C SER A 149 -25.13 -1.45 -1.64
N GLU A 150 -26.40 -1.88 -1.67
CA GLU A 150 -27.53 -1.13 -1.10
C GLU A 150 -27.59 -1.23 0.44
N ASP A 151 -26.96 -2.25 1.03
CA ASP A 151 -26.91 -2.48 2.47
C ASP A 151 -25.44 -2.40 2.95
N MET A 152 -25.10 -1.23 3.49
CA MET A 152 -23.73 -0.95 3.96
C MET A 152 -23.31 -1.85 5.13
N ASP A 153 -24.22 -2.20 6.04
CA ASP A 153 -23.89 -3.05 7.17
C ASP A 153 -23.62 -4.49 6.73
N MET A 154 -24.39 -4.98 5.75
CA MET A 154 -24.12 -6.25 5.09
C MET A 154 -22.79 -6.22 4.33
N ALA A 155 -22.53 -5.16 3.56
CA ALA A 155 -21.28 -5.00 2.82
C ALA A 155 -20.07 -5.04 3.77
N LEU A 156 -20.11 -4.29 4.88
CA LEU A 156 -19.06 -4.28 5.90
C LEU A 156 -18.90 -5.64 6.60
N THR A 157 -19.99 -6.40 6.75
CA THR A 157 -19.95 -7.77 7.28
C THR A 157 -19.24 -8.71 6.31
N ILE A 158 -19.55 -8.64 5.02
CA ILE A 158 -18.90 -9.46 3.97
C ILE A 158 -17.44 -9.04 3.76
N LEU A 159 -17.09 -7.78 3.95
CA LEU A 159 -15.71 -7.28 3.86
C LEU A 159 -14.82 -7.75 5.02
N ALA A 160 -15.40 -8.04 6.19
CA ALA A 160 -14.68 -8.34 7.43
C ALA A 160 -13.54 -9.37 7.32
N PRO A 161 -13.67 -10.51 6.60
CA PRO A 161 -12.57 -11.47 6.46
C PRO A 161 -11.43 -10.99 5.54
N TYR A 162 -11.60 -9.91 4.78
CA TYR A 162 -10.64 -9.44 3.79
C TYR A 162 -9.89 -8.16 4.20
N VAL A 163 -10.37 -7.45 5.22
CA VAL A 163 -9.80 -6.18 5.68
C VAL A 163 -9.46 -6.23 7.16
N HIS A 164 -8.50 -5.43 7.58
CA HIS A 164 -8.18 -5.28 9.00
C HIS A 164 -9.37 -4.63 9.75
N PRO A 165 -9.67 -4.99 11.02
CA PRO A 165 -10.76 -4.39 11.78
C PRO A 165 -10.71 -2.87 11.86
N SER A 166 -9.51 -2.27 11.96
CA SER A 166 -9.37 -0.81 11.92
C SER A 166 -9.76 -0.21 10.57
N THR A 167 -9.45 -0.87 9.46
CA THR A 167 -9.89 -0.41 8.13
C THR A 167 -11.40 -0.51 8.01
N ARG A 168 -12.01 -1.61 8.45
CA ARG A 168 -13.48 -1.75 8.48
C ARG A 168 -14.14 -0.62 9.27
N ARG A 169 -13.63 -0.31 10.47
CA ARG A 169 -14.14 0.81 11.29
C ARG A 169 -13.95 2.16 10.61
N TYR A 170 -12.81 2.37 9.96
CA TYR A 170 -12.56 3.60 9.19
C TYR A 170 -13.59 3.75 8.07
N LEU A 171 -13.83 2.70 7.29
CA LEU A 171 -14.83 2.70 6.22
C LEU A 171 -16.24 3.00 6.77
N GLN A 172 -16.64 2.34 7.86
CA GLN A 172 -17.93 2.63 8.50
C GLN A 172 -18.07 4.10 8.92
N ALA A 173 -17.04 4.68 9.55
CA ALA A 173 -17.06 6.09 9.92
C ALA A 173 -17.06 7.02 8.69
N TRP A 174 -16.26 6.68 7.68
CA TRP A 174 -16.12 7.44 6.44
C TRP A 174 -17.44 7.51 5.66
N ALA A 175 -18.23 6.42 5.63
CA ALA A 175 -19.55 6.39 5.00
C ALA A 175 -20.56 7.34 5.65
N ASN A 176 -20.30 7.80 6.88
CA ASN A 176 -21.17 8.69 7.65
C ASN A 176 -20.62 10.13 7.74
N LEU A 177 -19.60 10.47 6.93
CA LEU A 177 -19.16 11.85 6.81
C LEU A 177 -20.27 12.72 6.19
N PRO A 178 -20.40 13.99 6.63
CA PRO A 178 -21.45 14.90 6.17
C PRO A 178 -21.32 15.28 4.69
#